data_AF-A0A1H0C704-F1
#
_entry.id   AF-A0A1H0C704-F1
#
_cell.length_a   1.000
_cell.length_b   1.000
_cell.length_c   1.000
_cell.angle_alpha   90.00
_cell.angle_beta   90.00
_cell.angle_gamma   90.00
#
_symmetry.space_group_name_H-M   'P 1'
#
loop_
_entity.id
_entity.type
_entity.pdbx_description
1 polymer ?
#
loop_
_entity_poly.entity_id
_entity_poly.type
_entity_poly.pdbx_seq_one_letter_code
_entity_poly.pdbx_strand_id
1 'polypeptide(L)'
;MSDIEALLTELSGLRAARPTGPDGVEALLARARSAAGRWADVLYDVRRSAQGQVGPRADAALEVAFRRAEESYVELEIALADCSRGRPGGH
;
A
#
# COMPACT_ATOMS: atom_id res chain seq x y z
N MET A 1 7.97 4.86 -15.56
CA MET A 1 8.56 4.53 -14.23
C MET A 1 8.18 3.11 -13.91
N SER A 2 9.12 2.33 -13.41
CA SER A 2 8.85 0.97 -12.89
C SER A 2 7.98 1.05 -11.63
N ASP A 3 7.13 0.05 -11.37
CA ASP A 3 6.29 -0.01 -10.14
C ASP A 3 7.14 0.05 -8.87
N ILE A 4 8.37 -0.49 -8.92
CA ILE A 4 9.35 -0.39 -7.83
C ILE A 4 9.80 1.06 -7.61
N GLU A 5 10.07 1.83 -8.67
CA GLU A 5 10.46 3.24 -8.53
C GLU A 5 9.32 4.07 -7.94
N ALA A 6 8.09 3.79 -8.37
CA ALA A 6 6.91 4.45 -7.84
C ALA A 6 6.69 4.07 -6.36
N LEU A 7 6.85 2.80 -5.98
CA LEU A 7 6.80 2.36 -4.58
C LEU A 7 7.86 3.06 -3.73
N LEU A 8 9.10 3.12 -4.20
CA LEU A 8 10.19 3.81 -3.49
C LEU A 8 9.91 5.30 -3.31
N THR A 9 9.24 5.94 -4.27
CA THR A 9 8.81 7.33 -4.17
C THR A 9 7.81 7.52 -3.03
N GLU A 10 6.79 6.66 -2.93
CA GLU A 10 5.81 6.71 -1.85
C GLU A 10 6.44 6.48 -0.48
N LEU A 11 7.28 5.44 -0.36
CA LEU A 11 7.98 5.10 0.89
C LEU A 11 8.92 6.22 1.36
N SER A 12 9.60 6.87 0.41
CA SER A 12 10.44 8.04 0.71
C SER A 12 9.59 9.21 1.21
N GLY A 13 8.42 9.43 0.61
CA GLY A 13 7.45 10.43 1.05
C GLY A 13 6.93 10.17 2.47
N LEU A 14 6.67 8.91 2.83
CA LEU A 14 6.28 8.51 4.19
C LEU A 14 7.38 8.80 5.20
N ARG A 15 8.63 8.44 4.88
CA ARG A 15 9.78 8.69 5.76
C ARG A 15 9.99 10.19 6.03
N ALA A 16 9.76 11.03 5.02
CA ALA A 16 9.94 12.47 5.12
C ALA A 16 8.77 13.19 5.82
N ALA A 17 7.60 12.55 5.90
CA ALA A 17 6.40 13.17 6.44
C ALA A 17 6.51 13.41 7.96
N ARG A 18 6.15 14.62 8.37
CA ARG A 18 5.88 14.96 9.78
C ARG A 18 4.44 15.49 9.85
N PRO A 19 3.45 14.65 10.16
CA PRO A 19 2.06 15.07 10.16
C PRO A 19 1.84 16.11 11.28
N THR A 20 1.39 17.30 10.92
CA THR A 20 0.95 18.33 11.87
C THR A 20 -0.55 18.50 11.75
N GLY A 21 -1.28 17.95 12.73
CA GLY A 21 -2.74 17.99 12.74
C GLY A 21 -3.42 17.03 11.75
N PRO A 22 -4.76 17.10 11.64
CA PRO A 22 -5.57 16.12 10.89
C PRO A 22 -5.21 16.02 9.40
N ASP A 23 -4.97 17.15 8.73
CA ASP A 23 -4.56 17.19 7.32
C ASP A 23 -3.25 16.42 7.05
N GLY A 24 -2.29 16.56 7.97
CA GLY A 24 -1.02 15.87 7.86
C GLY A 24 -1.18 14.35 7.98
N VAL A 25 -2.08 13.90 8.86
CA VAL A 25 -2.40 12.47 9.03
C VAL A 25 -3.12 11.93 7.79
N GLU A 26 -4.08 12.66 7.24
CA GLU A 26 -4.79 12.29 6.01
C GLU A 26 -3.80 12.14 4.84
N ALA A 27 -2.89 13.09 4.65
CA ALA A 27 -1.86 13.02 3.61
C ALA A 27 -0.85 11.88 3.82
N LEU A 28 -0.58 11.51 5.08
CA LEU A 28 0.27 10.36 5.43
C LEU A 28 -0.44 9.04 5.09
N LEU A 29 -1.71 8.90 5.45
CA LEU A 29 -2.53 7.71 5.16
C LEU A 29 -2.73 7.52 3.66
N ALA A 30 -2.95 8.60 2.90
CA ALA A 30 -3.05 8.54 1.45
C ALA A 30 -1.77 7.98 0.79
N ARG A 31 -0.60 8.42 1.27
CA ARG A 31 0.69 7.87 0.81
C ARG A 31 0.88 6.41 1.22
N ALA A 32 0.50 6.06 2.45
CA ALA A 32 0.62 4.68 2.93
C ALA A 32 -0.26 3.74 2.09
N ARG A 33 -1.50 4.15 1.80
CA ARG A 33 -2.41 3.44 0.90
C ARG A 33 -1.79 3.26 -0.49
N SER A 34 -1.26 4.33 -1.08
CA SER A 34 -0.59 4.27 -2.40
C SER A 34 0.57 3.27 -2.38
N ALA A 35 1.42 3.31 -1.34
CA ALA A 35 2.52 2.37 -1.19
C ALA A 35 2.04 0.91 -1.06
N ALA A 36 0.96 0.66 -0.31
CA ALA A 36 0.40 -0.69 -0.16
C ALA A 36 -0.11 -1.27 -1.49
N GLY A 37 -0.82 -0.47 -2.29
CA GLY A 37 -1.28 -0.87 -3.62
C GLY A 37 -0.12 -1.23 -4.54
N ARG A 38 0.90 -0.36 -4.62
CA ARG A 38 2.10 -0.61 -5.43
C ARG A 38 2.89 -1.82 -4.97
N TRP A 39 2.92 -2.09 -3.66
CA TRP A 39 3.56 -3.29 -3.14
C TRP A 39 2.79 -4.56 -3.55
N ALA A 40 1.46 -4.52 -3.58
CA ALA A 40 0.66 -5.62 -4.12
C ALA A 40 0.98 -5.86 -5.60
N ASP A 41 1.08 -4.80 -6.42
CA ASP A 41 1.47 -4.90 -7.83
C ASP A 41 2.86 -5.55 -8.00
N VAL A 42 3.85 -5.12 -7.21
CA VAL A 42 5.20 -5.71 -7.22
C VAL A 42 5.17 -7.20 -6.84
N LEU A 43 4.40 -7.58 -5.81
CA LEU A 43 4.26 -8.97 -5.41
C LEU A 43 3.56 -9.83 -6.47
N TYR A 44 2.58 -9.26 -7.17
CA TYR A 44 1.92 -9.91 -8.30
C TYR A 44 2.91 -10.21 -9.43
N ASP A 45 3.73 -9.22 -9.80
CA ASP A 45 4.74 -9.39 -10.85
C ASP A 45 5.85 -10.37 -10.48
N VAL A 46 6.29 -10.36 -9.22
CA VAL A 46 7.25 -11.34 -8.68
C VAL A 46 6.66 -12.74 -8.76
N ARG A 47 5.40 -12.94 -8.33
CA ARG A 47 4.72 -14.22 -8.42
C ARG A 47 4.62 -14.69 -9.87
N ARG A 48 4.16 -13.81 -10.77
CA ARG A 48 4.05 -14.09 -12.21
C ARG A 48 5.40 -14.51 -12.81
N SER A 49 6.48 -13.84 -12.41
CA SER A 49 7.84 -14.16 -12.88
C SER A 49 8.37 -15.49 -12.34
N ALA A 50 7.97 -15.85 -11.12
CA ALA A 50 8.37 -17.08 -10.43
C ALA A 50 7.49 -18.31 -10.81
N GLN A 51 6.38 -18.11 -11.53
CA GLN A 51 5.46 -19.19 -11.90
C GLN A 51 6.19 -20.30 -12.68
N GLY A 52 6.02 -21.54 -12.21
CA GLY A 52 6.67 -22.72 -12.78
C GLY A 52 8.16 -22.85 -12.45
N GLN A 53 8.77 -21.88 -11.76
CA GLN A 53 10.18 -21.90 -11.34
C GLN A 53 10.34 -22.23 -9.85
N VAL A 54 9.29 -22.02 -9.05
CA VAL A 54 9.30 -22.28 -7.60
C VAL A 54 8.42 -23.48 -7.24
N GLY A 55 8.76 -24.17 -6.14
CA GLY A 55 7.94 -25.26 -5.62
C GLY A 55 6.60 -24.78 -5.07
N PRO A 56 5.61 -25.68 -4.89
CA PRO A 56 4.22 -25.33 -4.56
C PRO A 56 4.09 -24.56 -3.24
N ARG A 57 4.95 -24.83 -2.26
CA ARG A 57 4.98 -24.10 -0.98
C ARG A 57 5.39 -22.64 -1.16
N ALA A 58 6.36 -22.38 -2.04
CA ALA A 58 6.84 -21.02 -2.30
C ALA A 58 5.80 -20.22 -3.10
N ASP A 59 5.14 -20.83 -4.09
CA ASP A 59 4.04 -20.18 -4.83
C ASP A 59 2.87 -19.81 -3.90
N ALA A 60 2.46 -20.73 -3.02
CA ALA A 60 1.43 -20.45 -2.03
C ALA A 60 1.83 -19.33 -1.06
N ALA A 61 3.10 -19.25 -0.65
CA ALA A 61 3.59 -18.17 0.20
C ALA A 61 3.58 -16.81 -0.52
N LEU A 62 3.91 -16.77 -1.81
CA LEU A 62 3.82 -15.57 -2.64
C LEU A 62 2.38 -15.11 -2.81
N GLU A 63 1.43 -16.03 -3.02
CA GLU A 63 0.00 -15.70 -3.06
C GLU A 63 -0.48 -15.10 -1.73
N VAL A 64 -0.08 -15.67 -0.59
CA VAL A 64 -0.43 -15.13 0.72
C VAL A 64 0.17 -13.73 0.90
N ALA A 65 1.45 -13.53 0.54
CA ALA A 65 2.09 -12.23 0.65
C ALA A 65 1.34 -11.17 -0.17
N PHE A 66 0.97 -11.49 -1.42
CA PHE A 66 0.19 -10.62 -2.29
C PHE A 66 -1.16 -10.25 -1.65
N ARG A 67 -1.93 -11.25 -1.19
CA ARG A 67 -3.23 -11.01 -0.55
C ARG A 67 -3.11 -10.13 0.69
N ARG A 68 -2.07 -10.32 1.51
CA ARG A 68 -1.83 -9.46 2.68
C ARG A 68 -1.49 -8.02 2.31
N ALA A 69 -0.85 -7.80 1.17
CA ALA A 69 -0.62 -6.44 0.66
C ALA A 69 -1.94 -5.79 0.20
N GLU A 70 -2.81 -6.55 -0.49
CA GLU A 70 -4.16 -6.07 -0.87
C GLU A 70 -5.02 -5.75 0.36
N GLU A 71 -5.04 -6.63 1.37
CA GLU A 71 -5.74 -6.40 2.63
C GLU A 71 -5.25 -5.12 3.31
N SER A 72 -3.93 -4.91 3.39
CA SER A 72 -3.34 -3.69 3.93
C SER A 72 -3.81 -2.43 3.17
N TYR A 73 -3.87 -2.49 1.84
CA TYR A 73 -4.39 -1.40 1.02
C TYR A 73 -5.85 -1.06 1.38
N VAL A 74 -6.71 -2.08 1.53
CA VAL A 74 -8.13 -1.89 1.87
C VAL A 74 -8.29 -1.26 3.26
N GLU A 75 -7.57 -1.75 4.25
CA GLU A 75 -7.63 -1.19 5.62
C GLU A 75 -7.15 0.28 5.65
N LEU A 76 -6.13 0.62 4.87
CA LEU A 76 -5.65 1.99 4.72
C LEU A 76 -6.65 2.88 3.98
N GLU A 77 -7.40 2.34 3.02
CA GLU A 77 -8.52 3.02 2.37
C GLU A 77 -9.64 3.35 3.36
N ILE A 78 -9.99 2.41 4.24
CA ILE A 78 -10.98 2.61 5.30
C ILE A 78 -10.51 3.71 6.27
N ALA A 79 -9.28 3.61 6.77
CA ALA A 79 -8.71 4.58 7.69
C ALA A 79 -8.65 5.99 7.09
N LEU A 80 -8.30 6.10 5.80
CA LEU A 80 -8.30 7.37 5.07
C LEU A 80 -9.72 7.95 4.96
N ALA A 81 -10.70 7.13 4.59
CA ALA A 81 -12.09 7.57 4.46
C ALA A 81 -12.67 8.08 5.79
N ASP A 82 -12.35 7.42 6.90
CA ASP A 82 -12.77 7.85 8.24
C ASP A 82 -12.12 9.17 8.65
N CYS A 83 -10.86 9.42 8.28
CA CYS A 83 -10.20 10.71 8.50
C CYS A 83 -10.92 11.85 7.78
N SER A 84 -11.36 11.64 6.54
CA SER A 84 -12.10 12.64 5.77
C SER A 84 -13.51 12.88 6.35
N ARG A 85 -14.17 11.84 6.89
CA ARG A 85 -15.51 11.92 7.49
C ARG A 85 -15.55 12.56 8.89
N GLY A 86 -14.48 12.43 9.66
CA GLY A 86 -14.38 12.97 11.02
C GLY A 86 -14.23 14.50 11.12
N ARG A 87 -14.18 15.22 9.99
CA ARG A 87 -14.01 16.68 9.98
C ARG A 87 -15.33 17.39 10.31
N PRO A 88 -15.35 18.30 11.30
CA PRO A 88 -16.51 19.16 11.54
C PRO A 88 -16.62 20.16 10.37
N GLY A 89 -17.55 19.92 9.45
CA GLY A 89 -17.80 20.77 8.28
C GLY A 89 -18.15 20.03 6.98
N GLY A 90 -18.13 18.69 6.97
CA GLY A 90 -18.52 17.89 5.80
C GLY A 90 -20.03 17.63 5.70
N HIS A 91 -20.83 18.67 5.43
CA HIS A 91 -22.19 18.57 4.88
C HIS A 91 -22.35 19.57 3.75
#